data_AF-A0A6G8RV91-F1
#
_entry.id   AF-A0A6G8RV91-F1
#
_cell.length_a   1.000
_cell.length_b   1.000
_cell.length_c   1.000
_cell.angle_alpha   90.00
_cell.angle_beta   90.00
_cell.angle_gamma   90.00
#
_symmetry.space_group_name_H-M   'P 1'
#
loop_
_entity.id
_entity.type
_entity.pdbx_description
1 polymer ?
#
loop_
_entity_poly.entity_id
_entity_poly.type
_entity_poly.pdbx_seq_one_letter_code
_entity_poly.pdbx_strand_id
1 'polypeptide(L)'
;MIKKELSITELFGVLSIIGISITVISNTYFYYQLDAIWMTSLLSPTFYLFEVFKVMLVFCSAVIFVDFFVERYDTCARYLYRKILRKKSFKFDVLGHNHSFIKAQMVGYFNRYTCFKTLFLTFLLSIPIIVLKSMHLVNKANFFWLCVLLGLIAGLQINRHIKQDKIFHYFILFLIIVICSFITAHIKLDHLNDLPIAVLKSSSDDRSWLVLESSNDKTILLNAMNHQDFKIVKFEEIDRIISKKK
;
A
#
# COMPACT_ATOMS: atom_id res chain seq x y z
N MET A 1 -22.77 17.18 18.23
CA MET A 1 -21.98 17.40 17.00
C MET A 1 -22.90 17.25 15.81
N ILE A 2 -23.25 18.36 15.17
CA ILE A 2 -24.04 18.36 13.94
C ILE A 2 -23.20 17.69 12.86
N LYS A 3 -23.67 16.56 12.32
CA LYS A 3 -23.10 15.97 11.10
C LYS A 3 -23.44 16.91 9.96
N LYS A 4 -22.56 17.87 9.68
CA LYS A 4 -22.66 18.68 8.46
C LYS A 4 -22.37 17.72 7.30
N GLU A 5 -23.41 17.38 6.55
CA GLU A 5 -23.25 16.58 5.34
C GLU A 5 -22.42 17.42 4.35
N LEU A 6 -21.28 16.88 3.94
CA LEU A 6 -20.43 17.51 2.94
C LEU A 6 -21.22 17.64 1.64
N SER A 7 -21.24 18.83 1.06
CA SER A 7 -21.75 19.00 -0.30
C SER A 7 -20.92 18.16 -1.28
N ILE A 8 -21.53 17.76 -2.39
CA ILE A 8 -20.87 16.97 -3.44
C ILE A 8 -19.57 17.67 -3.90
N THR A 9 -19.58 18.99 -4.00
CA THR A 9 -18.42 19.83 -4.35
C THR A 9 -17.33 19.79 -3.28
N GLU A 10 -17.67 19.86 -1.99
CA GLU A 10 -16.68 19.72 -0.91
C GLU A 10 -16.07 18.30 -0.89
N LEU A 11 -16.87 17.26 -1.14
CA LEU A 11 -16.39 15.88 -1.26
C LEU A 11 -15.37 15.73 -2.40
N PHE A 12 -15.69 16.25 -3.59
CA PHE A 12 -14.75 16.25 -4.72
C PHE A 12 -13.50 17.08 -4.43
N GLY A 13 -13.63 18.21 -3.74
CA GLY A 13 -12.49 19.01 -3.30
C GLY A 13 -11.55 18.23 -2.39
N VAL A 14 -12.07 17.57 -1.37
CA VAL A 14 -11.27 16.75 -0.43
C VAL A 14 -10.62 15.57 -1.15
N LEU A 15 -11.36 14.86 -2.00
CA LEU A 15 -10.82 13.74 -2.79
C LEU A 15 -9.70 14.18 -3.74
N SER A 16 -9.84 15.36 -4.36
CA SER A 16 -8.82 15.92 -5.24
C SER A 16 -7.53 16.25 -4.48
N ILE A 17 -7.65 16.87 -3.29
CA ILE A 17 -6.49 17.18 -2.43
C ILE A 17 -5.77 15.90 -2.02
N ILE A 18 -6.52 14.87 -1.62
CA ILE A 18 -5.94 13.56 -1.25
C ILE A 18 -5.22 12.94 -2.45
N GLY A 19 -5.87 12.92 -3.63
CA GLY A 19 -5.28 12.40 -4.86
C GLY A 19 -3.97 13.13 -5.22
N ILE A 20 -3.98 14.46 -5.21
CA ILE A 20 -2.78 15.26 -5.49
C ILE A 20 -1.68 14.96 -4.47
N SER A 21 -2.01 14.89 -3.17
CA SER A 21 -1.03 14.61 -2.12
C SER A 21 -0.34 13.25 -2.31
N ILE A 22 -1.11 12.20 -2.63
CA ILE A 22 -0.60 10.86 -2.93
C ILE A 22 0.42 10.91 -4.07
N THR A 23 0.07 11.63 -5.13
CA THR A 23 0.89 11.68 -6.36
C THR A 23 2.17 12.46 -6.16
N VAL A 24 2.10 13.59 -5.44
CA VAL A 24 3.27 14.37 -5.07
C VAL A 24 4.22 13.52 -4.24
N ILE A 25 3.71 12.78 -3.24
CA ILE A 25 4.56 11.92 -2.40
C ILE A 25 5.21 10.80 -3.22
N SER A 26 4.43 10.07 -4.03
CA SER A 26 4.95 8.94 -4.83
C SER A 26 6.00 9.40 -5.85
N ASN A 27 5.68 10.43 -6.64
CA ASN A 27 6.59 10.93 -7.67
C ASN A 27 7.81 11.63 -7.08
N THR A 28 7.65 12.42 -6.02
CA THR A 28 8.80 13.05 -5.36
C THR A 28 9.76 11.99 -4.85
N TYR A 29 9.26 10.91 -4.24
CA TYR A 29 10.10 9.81 -3.79
C TYR A 29 10.79 9.09 -4.97
N PHE A 30 10.06 8.80 -6.05
CA PHE A 30 10.60 8.16 -7.25
C PHE A 30 11.73 8.98 -7.88
N TYR A 31 11.50 10.27 -8.14
CA TYR A 31 12.49 11.15 -8.76
C TYR A 31 13.64 11.51 -7.82
N TYR A 32 13.41 11.53 -6.49
CA TYR A 32 14.47 11.65 -5.51
C TYR A 32 15.46 10.49 -5.60
N GLN A 33 14.98 9.25 -5.75
CA GLN A 33 15.84 8.07 -5.92
C GLN A 33 16.64 8.08 -7.23
N LEU A 34 16.30 8.95 -8.18
CA LEU A 34 16.98 9.13 -9.46
C LEU A 34 17.77 10.46 -9.55
N ASP A 35 17.94 11.18 -8.43
CA ASP A 35 18.56 12.52 -8.39
C ASP A 35 17.91 13.55 -9.34
N ALA A 36 16.63 13.36 -9.66
CA ALA A 36 15.92 14.12 -10.68
C ALA A 36 14.65 14.81 -10.15
N ILE A 37 14.68 15.25 -8.88
CA ILE A 37 13.52 15.90 -8.22
C ILE A 37 12.94 17.05 -9.05
N TRP A 38 13.78 17.79 -9.78
CA TRP A 38 13.36 18.89 -10.65
C TRP A 38 12.34 18.48 -11.72
N MET A 39 12.34 17.22 -12.16
CA MET A 39 11.36 16.66 -13.11
C MET A 39 9.93 16.71 -12.59
N THR A 40 9.73 16.70 -11.27
CA THR A 40 8.39 16.78 -10.66
C THR A 40 7.63 18.05 -11.07
N SER A 41 8.34 19.15 -11.34
CA SER A 41 7.75 20.42 -11.77
C SER A 41 7.30 20.44 -13.24
N LEU A 42 7.78 19.48 -14.04
CA LEU A 42 7.56 19.43 -15.50
C LEU A 42 6.53 18.37 -15.92
N LEU A 43 6.05 17.56 -14.97
CA LEU A 43 5.07 16.50 -15.21
C LEU A 43 3.67 17.07 -15.49
N SER A 44 3.02 16.53 -16.53
CA SER A 44 1.63 16.86 -16.81
C SER A 44 0.68 16.27 -15.76
N PRO A 45 -0.45 16.93 -15.45
CA PRO A 45 -1.43 16.46 -14.48
C PRO A 45 -2.00 15.04 -14.73
N THR A 46 -2.00 14.59 -15.98
CA THR A 46 -2.42 13.24 -16.38
C THR A 46 -1.56 12.13 -15.77
N PHE A 47 -0.25 12.37 -15.57
CA PHE A 47 0.63 11.39 -14.91
C PHE A 47 0.22 11.18 -13.45
N TYR A 48 -0.29 12.22 -12.79
CA TYR A 48 -0.76 12.14 -11.43
C TYR A 48 -1.98 11.21 -11.30
N LEU A 49 -2.94 11.25 -12.24
CA LEU A 49 -4.13 10.40 -12.17
C LEU A 49 -3.79 8.89 -12.18
N PHE A 50 -2.91 8.46 -13.09
CA PHE A 50 -2.51 7.04 -13.16
C PHE A 50 -1.80 6.58 -11.88
N GLU A 51 -1.02 7.46 -11.26
CA GLU A 51 -0.32 7.14 -10.02
C GLU A 51 -1.29 6.97 -8.85
N VAL A 52 -2.35 7.80 -8.75
CA VAL A 52 -3.43 7.59 -7.75
C VAL A 52 -4.06 6.21 -7.93
N PHE A 53 -4.36 5.80 -9.16
CA PHE A 53 -4.97 4.50 -9.42
C PHE A 53 -4.09 3.34 -8.95
N LYS A 54 -2.78 3.39 -9.21
CA LYS A 54 -1.84 2.36 -8.75
C LYS A 54 -1.78 2.28 -7.23
N VAL A 55 -1.66 3.43 -6.55
CA VAL A 55 -1.61 3.47 -5.07
C VAL A 55 -2.90 2.92 -4.47
N MET A 56 -4.06 3.29 -5.04
CA MET A 56 -5.35 2.76 -4.59
C MET A 56 -5.48 1.25 -4.84
N LEU A 57 -4.93 0.73 -5.93
CA LEU A 57 -4.91 -0.71 -6.21
C LEU A 57 -4.04 -1.47 -5.20
N VAL A 58 -2.85 -0.96 -4.89
CA VAL A 58 -1.97 -1.52 -3.83
C VAL A 58 -2.68 -1.49 -2.48
N PHE A 59 -3.32 -0.38 -2.14
CA PHE A 59 -4.10 -0.25 -0.91
C PHE A 59 -5.23 -1.29 -0.83
N CYS A 60 -6.09 -1.35 -1.85
CA CYS A 60 -7.23 -2.29 -1.88
C CYS A 60 -6.77 -3.75 -1.84
N SER A 61 -5.73 -4.10 -2.60
CA SER A 61 -5.20 -5.47 -2.61
C SER A 61 -4.63 -5.87 -1.24
N ALA A 62 -3.89 -4.98 -0.58
CA ALA A 62 -3.36 -5.24 0.76
C ALA A 62 -4.46 -5.39 1.82
N VAL A 63 -5.51 -4.56 1.76
CA VAL A 63 -6.66 -4.67 2.67
C VAL A 63 -7.40 -5.99 2.48
N ILE A 64 -7.74 -6.36 1.24
CA ILE A 64 -8.42 -7.63 0.92
C ILE A 64 -7.57 -8.83 1.39
N PHE A 65 -6.26 -8.77 1.18
CA PHE A 65 -5.35 -9.82 1.59
C PHE A 65 -5.34 -10.03 3.10
N VAL A 66 -5.23 -8.95 3.89
CA VAL A 66 -5.23 -9.05 5.35
C VAL A 66 -6.61 -9.45 5.88
N ASP A 67 -7.69 -8.89 5.33
CA ASP A 67 -9.07 -9.23 5.69
C ASP A 67 -9.34 -10.72 5.51
N PHE A 68 -8.87 -11.31 4.41
CA PHE A 68 -9.00 -12.73 4.15
C PHE A 68 -8.40 -13.58 5.29
N PHE A 69 -7.19 -13.27 5.76
CA PHE A 69 -6.57 -14.01 6.86
C PHE A 69 -7.26 -13.79 8.19
N VAL A 70 -7.71 -12.56 8.45
CA VAL A 70 -8.47 -12.23 9.67
C VAL A 70 -9.77 -13.01 9.74
N GLU A 71 -10.54 -13.07 8.64
CA GLU A 71 -11.78 -13.81 8.57
C GLU A 71 -11.57 -15.32 8.75
N ARG A 72 -10.50 -15.87 8.14
CA ARG A 72 -10.13 -17.28 8.29
C ARG A 72 -9.76 -17.60 9.74
N TYR A 73 -9.01 -16.74 10.42
CA TYR A 73 -8.73 -16.91 11.84
C TYR A 73 -10.00 -16.89 12.68
N ASP A 74 -10.87 -15.89 12.52
CA ASP A 74 -12.10 -15.76 13.31
C ASP A 74 -13.06 -16.95 13.06
N THR A 75 -13.04 -17.52 11.85
CA THR A 75 -13.80 -18.74 11.51
C THR A 75 -13.22 -19.98 12.18
N CYS A 76 -11.91 -20.18 12.12
CA CYS A 76 -11.23 -21.28 12.83
C CYS A 76 -11.39 -21.18 14.35
N ALA A 77 -11.26 -19.99 14.92
CA ALA A 77 -11.43 -19.75 16.35
C ALA A 77 -12.86 -20.05 16.80
N ARG A 78 -13.88 -19.63 16.03
CA ARG A 78 -15.29 -19.97 16.30
C ARG A 78 -15.53 -21.48 16.22
N TYR A 79 -14.94 -22.17 15.25
CA TYR A 79 -15.04 -23.62 15.11
C TYR A 79 -14.41 -24.35 16.31
N LEU A 80 -13.18 -23.98 16.68
CA LEU A 80 -12.47 -24.54 17.83
C LEU A 80 -13.22 -24.28 19.14
N TYR A 81 -13.71 -23.05 19.34
CA TYR A 81 -14.51 -22.70 20.51
C TYR A 81 -15.77 -23.56 20.61
N ARG A 82 -16.53 -23.71 19.51
CA ARG A 82 -17.75 -24.54 19.49
C ARG A 82 -17.47 -26.01 19.78
N LYS A 83 -16.33 -26.54 19.34
CA LYS A 83 -15.97 -27.97 19.48
C LYS A 83 -15.37 -28.29 20.85
N ILE A 84 -14.59 -27.38 21.43
CA ILE A 84 -13.83 -27.61 22.67
C ILE A 84 -14.56 -27.05 23.91
N LEU A 85 -15.15 -25.86 23.82
CA LEU A 85 -15.68 -25.12 24.98
C LEU A 85 -17.17 -25.33 25.24
N ARG A 86 -17.94 -25.94 24.33
CA ARG A 86 -19.33 -26.38 24.62
C ARG A 86 -19.44 -27.34 25.81
N LYS A 87 -18.33 -27.95 26.26
CA LYS A 87 -18.28 -28.81 27.45
C LYS A 87 -18.16 -28.04 28.79
N LYS A 88 -17.88 -26.74 28.79
CA LYS A 88 -17.82 -25.92 30.01
C LYS A 88 -19.04 -25.00 30.07
N SER A 89 -20.11 -25.46 30.70
CA SER A 89 -21.23 -24.61 31.11
C SER A 89 -20.75 -23.63 32.17
N PHE A 90 -20.85 -22.32 31.88
CA PHE A 90 -20.72 -21.30 32.91
C PHE A 90 -22.03 -21.26 33.69
N LYS A 91 -22.00 -21.71 34.95
CA LYS A 91 -23.12 -21.50 35.88
C LYS A 91 -23.16 -20.01 36.22
N PHE A 92 -24.19 -19.32 35.73
CA PHE A 92 -24.47 -17.95 36.14
C PHE A 92 -25.09 -17.99 37.54
N ASP A 93 -24.40 -17.41 38.52
CA ASP A 93 -24.94 -17.22 39.85
C ASP A 93 -25.78 -15.94 39.88
N VAL A 94 -27.02 -16.04 40.35
CA VAL A 94 -28.11 -15.05 40.16
C VAL A 94 -27.91 -13.76 41.01
N LEU A 95 -26.92 -13.75 41.90
CA LEU A 95 -26.78 -12.76 42.98
C LEU A 95 -25.97 -11.48 42.67
N GLY A 96 -25.55 -11.24 41.42
CA GLY A 96 -24.99 -9.95 41.00
C GLY A 96 -23.62 -9.54 41.59
N HIS A 97 -23.10 -10.22 42.63
CA HIS A 97 -21.78 -9.98 43.23
C HIS A 97 -20.59 -10.39 42.34
N ASN A 98 -20.83 -11.20 41.31
CA ASN A 98 -19.78 -11.68 40.40
C ASN A 98 -19.56 -10.77 39.18
N HIS A 99 -20.23 -9.62 39.09
CA HIS A 99 -20.17 -8.77 37.88
C HIS A 99 -18.75 -8.24 37.58
N SER A 100 -18.00 -7.86 38.62
CA SER A 100 -16.60 -7.40 38.51
C SER A 100 -15.65 -8.54 38.18
N PHE A 101 -15.83 -9.72 38.80
CA PHE A 101 -15.04 -10.93 38.54
C PHE A 101 -15.23 -11.45 37.11
N ILE A 102 -16.49 -11.52 36.64
CA ILE A 102 -16.82 -11.91 35.26
C ILE A 102 -16.23 -10.90 34.27
N LYS A 103 -16.30 -9.59 34.57
CA LYS A 103 -15.70 -8.55 33.72
C LYS A 103 -14.17 -8.70 33.63
N ALA A 104 -13.50 -8.95 34.75
CA ALA A 104 -12.05 -9.20 34.77
C ALA A 104 -11.67 -10.48 34.00
N GLN A 105 -12.45 -11.55 34.13
CA GLN A 105 -12.23 -12.81 33.41
C GLN A 105 -12.48 -12.66 31.90
N MET A 106 -13.50 -11.88 31.50
CA MET A 106 -13.75 -11.53 30.09
C MET A 106 -12.63 -10.68 29.49
N VAL A 107 -12.11 -9.70 30.23
CA VAL A 107 -10.96 -8.88 29.80
C VAL A 107 -9.72 -9.76 29.62
N GLY A 108 -9.43 -10.66 30.56
CA GLY A 108 -8.32 -11.61 30.45
C GLY A 108 -8.45 -12.56 29.25
N TYR A 109 -9.65 -13.06 28.98
CA TYR A 109 -9.92 -13.89 27.81
C TYR A 109 -9.79 -13.09 26.50
N PHE A 110 -10.28 -11.86 26.46
CA PHE A 110 -10.18 -10.97 25.31
C PHE A 110 -8.71 -10.61 25.00
N ASN A 111 -7.90 -10.32 26.01
CA ASN A 111 -6.48 -10.03 25.85
C ASN A 111 -5.71 -11.24 25.33
N ARG A 112 -5.98 -12.44 25.86
CA ARG A 112 -5.40 -13.69 25.34
C ARG A 112 -5.83 -13.95 23.90
N TYR A 113 -7.13 -13.80 23.59
CA TYR A 113 -7.66 -13.95 22.23
C TYR A 113 -6.97 -13.00 21.25
N THR A 114 -6.81 -11.73 21.65
CA THR A 114 -6.14 -10.71 20.85
C THR A 114 -4.67 -11.06 20.63
N CYS A 115 -3.96 -11.51 21.68
CA CYS A 115 -2.56 -11.95 21.58
C CYS A 115 -2.39 -13.17 20.65
N PHE A 116 -3.26 -14.19 20.78
CA PHE A 116 -3.23 -15.34 19.87
C PHE A 116 -3.60 -14.94 18.44
N LYS A 117 -4.55 -14.01 18.25
CA LYS A 117 -4.90 -13.47 16.94
C LYS A 117 -3.71 -12.75 16.32
N THR A 118 -3.02 -11.90 17.07
CA THR A 118 -1.82 -11.20 16.58
C THR A 118 -0.70 -12.17 16.22
N LEU A 119 -0.39 -13.15 17.08
CA LEU A 119 0.67 -14.14 16.83
C LEU A 119 0.36 -15.03 15.62
N PHE A 120 -0.90 -15.44 15.48
CA PHE A 120 -1.33 -16.23 14.33
C PHE A 120 -1.24 -15.42 13.04
N LEU A 121 -1.71 -14.16 13.05
CA LEU A 121 -1.68 -13.31 11.88
C LEU A 121 -0.24 -12.98 11.45
N THR A 122 0.64 -12.66 12.40
CA THR A 122 2.05 -12.36 12.08
C THR A 122 2.75 -13.60 11.51
N PHE A 123 2.51 -14.78 12.09
CA PHE A 123 3.02 -16.04 11.55
C PHE A 123 2.51 -16.28 10.12
N LEU A 124 1.21 -16.20 9.88
CA LEU A 124 0.63 -16.49 8.57
C LEU A 124 0.98 -15.45 7.51
N LEU A 125 1.06 -14.17 7.87
CA LEU A 125 1.52 -13.11 6.96
C LEU A 125 3.01 -13.22 6.64
N SER A 126 3.83 -13.75 7.56
CA SER A 126 5.27 -13.93 7.31
C SER A 126 5.58 -14.98 6.23
N ILE A 127 4.76 -16.02 6.09
CA ILE A 127 4.96 -17.11 5.12
C ILE A 127 5.00 -16.60 3.67
N PRO A 128 3.97 -15.91 3.13
CA PRO A 128 3.98 -15.41 1.76
C PRO A 128 5.08 -14.38 1.53
N ILE A 129 5.42 -13.60 2.55
CA ILE A 129 6.50 -12.61 2.50
C ILE A 129 7.87 -13.27 2.35
N ILE A 130 8.13 -14.35 3.10
CA ILE A 130 9.37 -15.14 2.99
C ILE A 130 9.46 -15.82 1.62
N VAL A 131 8.34 -16.35 1.12
CA VAL A 131 8.27 -16.97 -0.22
C VAL A 131 8.59 -15.96 -1.31
N LEU A 132 7.96 -14.78 -1.28
CA LEU A 132 8.22 -13.70 -2.25
C LEU A 132 9.69 -13.26 -2.27
N LYS A 133 10.32 -13.15 -1.09
CA LYS A 133 11.75 -12.85 -0.96
C LYS A 133 12.62 -13.97 -1.53
N SER A 134 12.28 -15.23 -1.24
CA SER A 134 13.02 -16.41 -1.72
C SER A 134 12.98 -16.55 -3.24
N MET A 135 11.92 -16.07 -3.88
CA MET A 135 11.78 -16.09 -5.35
C MET A 135 12.48 -14.89 -6.03
N HIS A 136 13.19 -14.04 -5.29
CA HIS A 136 13.82 -12.80 -5.78
C HIS A 136 12.84 -11.86 -6.52
N LEU A 137 11.54 -12.01 -6.29
CA LEU A 137 10.50 -11.18 -6.89
C LEU A 137 10.43 -9.78 -6.28
N VAL A 138 11.02 -9.59 -5.09
CA VAL A 138 10.88 -8.37 -4.30
C VAL A 138 12.25 -7.92 -3.80
N ASN A 139 12.61 -6.68 -4.11
CA ASN A 139 13.84 -6.05 -3.64
C ASN A 139 13.81 -5.82 -2.11
N LYS A 140 14.97 -5.66 -1.46
CA LYS A 140 15.08 -5.52 0.01
C LYS A 140 14.25 -4.35 0.56
N ALA A 141 14.22 -3.23 -0.17
CA ALA A 141 13.46 -2.04 0.21
C ALA A 141 11.95 -2.28 0.10
N ASN A 142 11.48 -2.88 -1.00
CA ASN A 142 10.08 -3.26 -1.20
C ASN A 142 9.60 -4.25 -0.12
N PHE A 143 10.45 -5.21 0.25
CA PHE A 143 10.15 -6.18 1.31
C PHE A 143 9.89 -5.48 2.66
N PHE A 144 10.73 -4.51 3.03
CA PHE A 144 10.56 -3.77 4.28
C PHE A 144 9.23 -3.01 4.30
N TRP A 145 8.93 -2.25 3.26
CA TRP A 145 7.70 -1.46 3.19
C TRP A 145 6.43 -2.32 3.18
N LEU A 146 6.47 -3.48 2.49
CA LEU A 146 5.36 -4.42 2.45
C LEU A 146 5.09 -5.04 3.84
N CYS A 147 6.12 -5.35 4.61
CA CYS A 147 5.97 -5.78 6.01
C CYS A 147 5.32 -4.71 6.88
N VAL A 148 5.76 -3.45 6.76
CA VAL A 148 5.20 -2.32 7.52
C VAL A 148 3.73 -2.11 7.15
N LEU A 149 3.40 -2.16 5.85
CA LEU A 149 2.03 -2.01 5.35
C LEU A 149 1.09 -3.06 5.95
N LEU A 150 1.45 -4.34 5.82
CA LEU A 150 0.62 -5.45 6.31
C LEU A 150 0.47 -5.40 7.84
N GLY A 151 1.54 -5.01 8.56
CA GLY A 151 1.51 -4.82 10.01
C GLY A 151 0.55 -3.72 10.45
N LEU A 152 0.53 -2.59 9.75
CA LEU A 152 -0.39 -1.48 10.05
C LEU A 152 -1.85 -1.84 9.79
N ILE A 153 -2.14 -2.50 8.66
CA ILE A 153 -3.50 -2.94 8.32
C ILE A 153 -3.98 -3.97 9.36
N ALA A 154 -3.16 -4.96 9.69
CA ALA A 154 -3.46 -5.95 10.73
C ALA A 154 -3.70 -5.29 12.09
N GLY A 155 -2.85 -4.33 12.47
CA GLY A 155 -2.99 -3.55 13.71
C GLY A 155 -4.30 -2.79 13.77
N LEU A 156 -4.70 -2.14 12.67
CA LEU A 156 -5.97 -1.41 12.56
C LEU A 156 -7.18 -2.35 12.66
N GLN A 157 -7.08 -3.57 12.13
CA GLN A 157 -8.17 -4.55 12.18
C GLN A 157 -8.31 -5.26 13.52
N ILE A 158 -7.20 -5.54 14.21
CA ILE A 158 -7.19 -6.30 15.47
C ILE A 158 -7.43 -5.37 16.67
N ASN A 159 -6.80 -4.19 16.71
CA ASN A 159 -6.80 -3.35 17.88
C ASN A 159 -8.10 -2.54 18.00
N ARG A 160 -8.93 -2.91 18.98
CA ARG A 160 -10.21 -2.25 19.25
C ARG A 160 -10.04 -0.81 19.73
N HIS A 161 -8.94 -0.48 20.43
CA HIS A 161 -8.68 0.89 20.88
C HIS A 161 -8.44 1.83 19.70
N ILE A 162 -7.70 1.36 18.68
CA ILE A 162 -7.46 2.09 17.44
C ILE A 162 -8.78 2.33 16.68
N LYS A 163 -9.69 1.34 16.68
CA LYS A 163 -11.01 1.49 16.05
C LYS A 163 -11.94 2.46 16.78
N GLN A 164 -11.77 2.64 18.08
CA GLN A 164 -12.61 3.53 18.89
C GLN A 164 -12.15 4.99 18.84
N ASP A 165 -10.85 5.22 18.76
CA ASP A 165 -10.28 6.55 18.58
C ASP A 165 -10.27 6.95 17.10
N LYS A 166 -11.19 7.84 16.71
CA LYS A 166 -11.32 8.32 15.33
C LYS A 166 -10.07 9.04 14.84
N ILE A 167 -9.40 9.81 15.69
CA ILE A 167 -8.22 10.59 15.29
C ILE A 167 -7.08 9.63 14.96
N PHE A 168 -6.83 8.68 15.85
CA PHE A 168 -5.79 7.68 15.66
C PHE A 168 -6.07 6.75 14.47
N HIS A 169 -7.35 6.42 14.24
CA HIS A 169 -7.78 5.66 13.07
C HIS A 169 -7.44 6.37 11.75
N TYR A 170 -7.81 7.65 11.60
CA TYR A 170 -7.49 8.43 10.40
C TYR A 170 -6.00 8.66 10.22
N PHE A 171 -5.25 8.83 11.32
CA PHE A 171 -3.79 8.95 11.27
C PHE A 171 -3.13 7.67 10.72
N ILE A 172 -3.56 6.49 11.16
CA ILE A 172 -3.04 5.22 10.64
C ILE A 172 -3.44 5.03 9.17
N LEU A 173 -4.66 5.38 8.78
CA LEU A 173 -5.08 5.33 7.37
C LEU A 173 -4.21 6.23 6.49
N PHE A 174 -3.92 7.46 6.96
CA PHE A 174 -3.00 8.36 6.26
C PHE A 174 -1.60 7.74 6.13
N LEU A 175 -1.05 7.16 7.20
CA LEU A 175 0.25 6.49 7.18
C LEU A 175 0.27 5.31 6.20
N ILE A 176 -0.79 4.52 6.16
CA ILE A 176 -0.95 3.41 5.21
C ILE A 176 -0.90 3.93 3.77
N ILE A 177 -1.61 5.02 3.45
CA ILE A 177 -1.60 5.63 2.12
C ILE A 177 -0.19 6.10 1.74
N VAL A 178 0.54 6.74 2.64
CA VAL A 178 1.93 7.16 2.41
C VAL A 178 2.84 5.97 2.10
N ILE A 179 2.69 4.87 2.84
CA ILE A 179 3.47 3.64 2.60
C ILE A 179 3.11 3.00 1.26
N CYS A 180 1.82 2.99 0.89
CA CYS A 180 1.40 2.53 -0.44
C CYS A 180 2.04 3.36 -1.56
N SER A 181 2.19 4.67 -1.38
CA SER A 181 2.93 5.52 -2.32
C SER A 181 4.39 5.10 -2.45
N PHE A 182 5.09 4.82 -1.34
CA PHE A 182 6.48 4.35 -1.39
C PHE A 182 6.64 2.99 -2.07
N ILE A 183 5.72 2.05 -1.80
CA ILE A 183 5.72 0.74 -2.48
C ILE A 183 5.51 0.92 -3.98
N THR A 184 4.58 1.78 -4.38
CA THR A 184 4.31 2.04 -5.80
C THR A 184 5.53 2.64 -6.50
N ALA A 185 6.19 3.61 -5.88
CA ALA A 185 7.42 4.21 -6.39
C ALA A 185 8.57 3.18 -6.49
N HIS A 186 8.74 2.30 -5.50
CA HIS A 186 9.74 1.26 -5.57
C HIS A 186 9.44 0.18 -6.62
N ILE A 187 8.18 -0.21 -6.81
CA ILE A 187 7.79 -1.10 -7.91
C ILE A 187 8.20 -0.47 -9.26
N LYS A 188 7.97 0.84 -9.42
CA LYS A 188 8.38 1.60 -10.62
C LYS A 188 9.91 1.61 -10.79
N LEU A 189 10.69 1.76 -9.71
CA LEU A 189 12.15 1.69 -9.74
C LEU A 189 12.67 0.30 -10.11
N ASP A 190 12.10 -0.76 -9.54
CA ASP A 190 12.54 -2.14 -9.82
C ASP A 190 12.31 -2.53 -11.29
N HIS A 191 11.31 -1.95 -11.96
CA HIS A 191 11.00 -2.22 -13.37
C HIS A 191 11.74 -1.30 -14.37
N LEU A 192 12.64 -0.41 -13.92
CA LEU A 192 13.37 0.50 -14.81
C LEU A 192 14.14 -0.24 -15.91
N ASN A 193 14.76 -1.36 -15.59
CA ASN A 193 15.59 -2.12 -16.52
C ASN A 193 14.78 -2.82 -17.61
N ASP A 194 13.50 -3.07 -17.33
CA ASP A 194 12.53 -3.74 -18.22
C ASP A 194 11.80 -2.76 -19.14
N LEU A 195 12.05 -1.45 -19.01
CA LEU A 195 11.40 -0.43 -19.83
C LEU A 195 11.80 -0.55 -21.31
N PRO A 196 10.87 -0.24 -22.23
CA PRO A 196 11.15 -0.28 -23.65
C PRO A 196 12.11 0.85 -24.06
N ILE A 197 12.91 0.59 -25.09
CA ILE A 197 13.92 1.53 -25.59
C ILE A 197 13.31 2.38 -26.71
N ALA A 198 13.35 3.70 -26.60
CA ALA A 198 13.03 4.63 -27.67
C ALA A 198 14.28 4.99 -28.48
N VAL A 199 14.12 5.02 -29.80
CA VAL A 199 15.12 5.54 -30.75
C VAL A 199 14.59 6.86 -31.30
N LEU A 200 15.40 7.91 -31.26
CA LEU A 200 15.01 9.25 -31.71
C LEU A 200 15.35 9.45 -33.19
N LYS A 201 14.51 10.20 -33.92
CA LYS A 201 14.70 10.48 -35.36
C LYS A 201 15.94 11.33 -35.68
N SER A 202 16.42 12.10 -34.71
CA SER A 202 17.40 13.17 -34.90
C SER A 202 18.78 12.90 -34.27
N SER A 203 18.95 11.77 -33.57
CA SER A 203 20.19 11.52 -32.83
C SER A 203 21.23 10.75 -33.65
N SER A 204 22.37 11.41 -33.91
CA SER A 204 23.68 10.77 -34.12
C SER A 204 24.26 10.14 -32.84
N ASP A 205 23.52 10.23 -31.73
CA ASP A 205 23.86 9.68 -30.41
C ASP A 205 23.45 8.20 -30.35
N ASP A 206 24.41 7.29 -30.18
CA ASP A 206 24.22 5.84 -29.94
C ASP A 206 23.61 5.52 -28.55
N ARG A 207 23.08 6.54 -27.85
CA ARG A 207 22.54 6.38 -26.50
C ARG A 207 21.18 5.68 -26.54
N SER A 208 21.07 4.60 -25.80
CA SER A 208 19.79 3.92 -25.57
C SER A 208 18.95 4.68 -24.55
N TRP A 209 17.79 5.18 -24.98
CA TRP A 209 16.83 5.89 -24.14
C TRP A 209 15.70 4.96 -23.71
N LEU A 210 15.45 4.83 -22.42
CA LEU A 210 14.34 4.08 -21.84
C LEU A 210 13.10 4.99 -21.74
N VAL A 211 11.95 4.49 -22.17
CA VAL A 211 10.67 5.18 -22.02
C VAL A 211 10.20 5.01 -20.59
N LEU A 212 10.29 6.06 -19.77
CA LEU A 212 9.80 6.07 -18.40
C LEU A 212 8.28 6.21 -18.36
N GLU A 213 7.79 7.27 -19.01
CA GLU A 213 6.41 7.71 -18.89
C GLU A 213 6.00 8.46 -20.15
N SER A 214 4.79 8.19 -20.62
CA SER A 214 4.21 8.82 -21.80
C SER A 214 2.86 9.47 -21.47
N SER A 215 2.68 10.73 -21.84
CA SER A 215 1.44 11.48 -21.68
C SER A 215 1.14 12.22 -22.97
N ASN A 216 -0.03 11.94 -23.57
CA ASN A 216 -0.58 12.51 -24.80
C ASN A 216 0.47 12.88 -25.86
N ASP A 217 1.12 14.04 -25.74
CA ASP A 217 2.06 14.55 -26.75
C ASP A 217 3.55 14.42 -26.36
N LYS A 218 3.87 14.11 -25.11
CA LYS A 218 5.23 14.09 -24.56
C LYS A 218 5.58 12.75 -23.91
N THR A 219 6.82 12.34 -24.09
CA THR A 219 7.42 11.16 -23.48
C THR A 219 8.66 11.56 -22.71
N ILE A 220 8.78 11.05 -21.49
CA ILE A 220 9.97 11.19 -20.65
C ILE A 220 10.88 10.00 -20.94
N LEU A 221 12.09 10.33 -21.36
CA LEU A 221 13.15 9.39 -21.64
C LEU A 221 14.21 9.45 -20.54
N LEU A 222 14.69 8.28 -20.16
CA LEU A 222 15.81 8.08 -19.24
C LEU A 222 16.97 7.45 -19.99
N ASN A 223 18.19 7.95 -19.82
CA ASN A 223 19.34 7.30 -20.42
C ASN A 223 19.63 5.96 -19.70
N ALA A 224 19.73 4.87 -20.46
CA ALA A 224 19.92 3.53 -19.89
C ALA A 224 21.31 3.34 -19.26
N MET A 225 22.31 4.13 -19.65
CA MET A 225 23.68 4.07 -19.12
C MET A 225 23.89 5.05 -17.97
N ASN A 226 23.14 6.15 -17.94
CA ASN A 226 23.21 7.15 -16.89
C ASN A 226 21.81 7.53 -16.41
N HIS A 227 21.40 6.97 -15.28
CA HIS A 227 20.07 7.18 -14.70
C HIS A 227 19.81 8.62 -14.17
N GLN A 228 20.76 9.54 -14.34
CA GLN A 228 20.63 10.96 -14.02
C GLN A 228 20.32 11.83 -15.25
N ASP A 229 20.39 11.27 -16.46
CA ASP A 229 20.18 12.00 -17.71
C ASP A 229 18.76 11.76 -18.25
N PHE A 230 17.95 12.82 -18.26
CA PHE A 230 16.54 12.80 -18.63
C PHE A 230 16.29 13.70 -19.84
N LYS A 231 15.43 13.23 -20.75
CA LYS A 231 15.00 14.00 -21.92
C LYS A 231 13.49 13.96 -22.06
N ILE A 232 12.86 15.12 -22.21
CA ILE A 232 11.43 15.22 -22.52
C ILE A 232 11.31 15.47 -24.01
N VAL A 233 10.62 14.57 -24.70
CA VAL A 233 10.57 14.54 -26.17
C VAL A 233 9.12 14.43 -26.62
N LYS A 234 8.74 15.08 -27.72
CA LYS A 234 7.43 14.83 -28.33
C LYS A 234 7.40 13.45 -28.98
N PHE A 235 6.22 12.83 -29.05
CA PHE A 235 6.06 11.54 -29.73
C PHE A 235 6.51 11.58 -31.20
N GLU A 236 6.33 12.71 -31.88
CA GLU A 236 6.73 12.88 -33.29
C GLU A 236 8.24 12.78 -33.52
N GLU A 237 9.05 13.04 -32.49
CA GLU A 237 10.51 12.99 -32.53
C GLU A 237 11.05 11.57 -32.27
N ILE A 238 10.19 10.64 -31.84
CA ILE A 238 10.50 9.22 -31.66
C ILE A 238 10.34 8.51 -33.01
N ASP A 239 11.38 7.80 -33.44
CA ASP A 239 11.37 7.00 -34.67
C ASP A 239 10.72 5.65 -34.44
N ARG A 240 11.15 4.94 -33.38
CA ARG A 240 10.64 3.61 -33.02
C ARG A 240 10.79 3.32 -31.53
N ILE A 241 9.88 2.51 -30.99
CA ILE A 241 9.95 1.99 -29.62
C ILE A 241 10.18 0.48 -29.71
N ILE A 242 11.30 0.01 -29.16
CA ILE A 242 11.72 -1.39 -29.17
C ILE A 242 11.43 -1.97 -27.78
N SER A 243 10.55 -2.97 -27.73
CA SER A 243 10.35 -3.76 -26.51
C SER A 243 11.59 -4.63 -26.27
N LYS A 244 12.15 -4.56 -25.05
CA LYS A 244 13.12 -5.56 -24.60
C LYS A 244 12.34 -6.87 -24.38
N LYS A 245 12.44 -7.81 -25.32
CA LYS A 245 12.03 -9.20 -25.05
C LYS A 245 13.00 -9.77 -24.02
N LYS A 246 12.47 -10.17 -22.85
CA LYS A 246 13.13 -11.14 -21.97
C LYS A 246 13.05 -12.53 -22.60
#